data_AF-A0A7C6JPE5-F1
#
_entry.id   AF-A0A7C6JPE5-F1
#
_cell.length_a   1.000
_cell.length_b   1.000
_cell.length_c   1.000
_cell.angle_alpha   90.00
_cell.angle_beta   90.00
_cell.angle_gamma   90.00
#
_symmetry.space_group_name_H-M   'P 1'
#
loop_
_entity.id
_entity.type
_entity.pdbx_description
1 polymer ?
#
loop_
_entity_poly.entity_id
_entity_poly.type
_entity_poly.pdbx_seq_one_letter_code
_entity_poly.pdbx_strand_id
1 'polypeptide(L)' 'MPQLGIWEVLIIILIIVILFGAGRIAKAGGELGKGIRAFKEGLQGKDSETTDQDDAEIDSAKEDK' A
#
# COMPACT_ATOMS: atom_id res chain seq x y z
N MET A 1 -30.28 -13.03 0.97
CA MET A 1 -28.83 -13.31 0.86
C MET A 1 -28.13 -12.23 1.67
N PRO A 2 -27.19 -12.56 2.57
CA PRO A 2 -26.47 -11.53 3.33
C PRO A 2 -25.73 -10.64 2.33
N GLN A 3 -26.14 -9.38 2.27
CA GLN A 3 -25.53 -8.38 1.41
C GLN A 3 -24.36 -7.83 2.20
N LEU A 4 -23.15 -8.34 1.92
CA LEU A 4 -21.92 -7.89 2.58
C LEU A 4 -21.82 -6.37 2.42
N GLY A 5 -22.04 -5.66 3.53
CA GLY A 5 -21.95 -4.22 3.57
C GLY A 5 -20.52 -3.75 3.46
N ILE A 6 -20.34 -2.49 3.05
CA ILE A 6 -19.05 -1.79 3.12
C ILE A 6 -18.47 -1.86 4.55
N TRP A 7 -19.35 -1.88 5.56
CA TRP A 7 -19.00 -2.02 6.98
C TRP A 7 -18.33 -3.36 7.32
N GLU A 8 -18.86 -4.49 6.84
CA GLU A 8 -18.25 -5.80 7.07
C GLU A 8 -16.87 -5.93 6.40
N VAL A 9 -16.71 -5.39 5.19
CA VAL A 9 -15.40 -5.41 4.49
C VAL A 9 -14.35 -4.61 5.25
N LEU A 10 -14.72 -3.45 5.81
CA LEU A 10 -13.83 -2.63 6.65
C LEU A 10 -13.34 -3.37 7.89
N ILE A 11 -14.25 -4.08 8.58
CA ILE A 11 -13.90 -4.89 9.76
C ILE A 11 -12.92 -6.01 9.40
N ILE A 12 -13.14 -6.68 8.26
CA ILE A 12 -12.25 -7.76 7.80
C ILE A 12 -10.85 -7.21 7.50
N ILE A 13 -10.76 -6.06 6.80
CA ILE A 13 -9.46 -5.42 6.53
C ILE A 13 -8.76 -5.05 7.83
N LEU A 14 -9.48 -4.52 8.82
CA LEU A 14 -8.88 -4.18 10.11
C LEU A 14 -8.25 -5.39 10.79
N ILE A 15 -8.92 -6.54 10.78
CA ILE A 15 -8.37 -7.79 11.33
C ILE A 15 -7.10 -8.22 10.56
N ILE A 16 -7.12 -8.15 9.24
CA ILE A 16 -5.94 -8.48 8.40
C ILE A 16 -4.77 -7.56 8.75
N VAL A 17 -5.01 -6.26 8.92
CA VAL A 17 -3.97 -5.29 9.30
C VAL A 17 -3.38 -5.59 10.67
N ILE A 18 -4.18 -6.05 11.64
CA ILE A 18 -3.69 -6.44 12.96
C ILE A 18 -2.86 -7.72 12.89
N LEU A 19 -3.30 -8.73 12.12
CA LEU A 19 -2.61 -10.02 11.99
C LEU A 19 -1.27 -9.90 11.27
N PHE A 20 -1.24 -9.16 10.16
CA PHE A 20 -0.03 -9.01 9.34
C PHE A 20 0.82 -7.82 9.77
N GLY A 21 0.24 -6.83 10.45
CA GLY A 21 0.86 -5.57 10.80
C GLY A 21 0.83 -4.56 9.64
N ALA A 22 0.56 -3.29 9.96
CA ALA A 22 0.52 -2.20 8.98
C ALA A 22 1.84 -2.05 8.19
N GLY A 23 3.00 -2.22 8.85
CA GLY A 23 4.30 -2.09 8.20
C GLY A 23 4.60 -3.16 7.15
N ARG A 24 4.15 -4.40 7.36
CA ARG A 24 4.32 -5.49 6.37
C ARG A 24 3.45 -5.27 5.14
N ILE A 25 2.20 -4.84 5.36
CA ILE A 25 1.25 -4.52 4.28
C ILE A 25 1.74 -3.30 3.50
N ALA A 26 2.22 -2.24 4.16
CA ALA A 26 2.74 -1.05 3.51
C ALA A 26 3.99 -1.36 2.67
N LYS A 27 4.92 -2.18 3.20
CA LYS A 27 6.12 -2.60 2.44
C LYS A 27 5.75 -3.40 1.19
N ALA A 28 4.88 -4.41 1.33
CA ALA A 28 4.43 -5.22 0.20
C ALA A 28 3.60 -4.38 -0.81
N GLY A 29 2.73 -3.51 -0.32
CA GLY A 29 1.94 -2.60 -1.13
C GLY A 29 2.80 -1.57 -1.88
N GLY A 30 3.86 -1.07 -1.28
CA GLY A 30 4.82 -0.17 -1.92
C GLY A 30 5.58 -0.84 -3.07
N GLU A 31 6.02 -2.08 -2.90
CA GLU A 31 6.67 -2.87 -3.96
C GLU A 31 5.70 -3.19 -5.11
N LEU A 32 4.47 -3.61 -4.78
CA LEU A 32 3.42 -3.87 -5.77
C LEU A 32 2.98 -2.58 -6.50
N GLY A 33 2.86 -1.47 -5.78
CA GLY A 33 2.46 -0.17 -6.30
C GLY A 33 3.46 0.36 -7.33
N LYS A 34 4.76 0.23 -7.05
CA LYS A 34 5.83 0.57 -8.01
C LYS A 34 5.72 -0.26 -9.30
N GLY A 35 5.46 -1.56 -9.19
CA GLY A 35 5.26 -2.45 -10.34
C GLY A 35 4.02 -2.10 -11.17
N ILE A 36 2.89 -1.82 -10.51
CA ILE A 36 1.65 -1.39 -11.17
C ILE A 36 1.84 -0.03 -11.86
N ARG A 37 2.58 0.89 -11.22
CA ARG A 37 2.88 2.22 -11.78
C ARG A 37 3.74 2.12 -13.04
N ALA A 38 4.81 1.33 -13.00
CA ALA A 38 5.65 1.05 -14.16
C ALA A 38 4.86 0.35 -15.29
N PHE A 39 3.95 -0.58 -14.94
CA PHE A 39 3.08 -1.23 -15.91
C PHE A 39 2.11 -0.24 -16.57
N LYS A 40 1.52 0.66 -15.78
CA LYS A 40 0.63 1.72 -16.27
C LYS A 40 1.37 2.74 -17.16
N GLU A 41 2.60 3.09 -16.83
CA GLU A 41 3.46 3.95 -17.65
C GLU A 41 3.83 3.29 -18.97
N GLY A 42 4.18 2.00 -18.95
CA GLY A 42 4.45 1.22 -20.16
C GLY A 42 3.25 1.10 -21.10
N LEU A 43 2.03 1.05 -20.56
CA LEU A 43 0.80 1.00 -21.35
C LEU A 43 0.36 2.36 -21.93
N GLN A 44 0.68 3.47 -21.27
CA GLN A 44 0.23 4.81 -21.71
C GLN A 44 1.19 5.47 -22.71
N GLY A 45 2.36 4.89 -22.98
CA GLY A 45 3.33 5.48 -23.90
C GLY A 45 4.05 6.68 -23.29
N LYS A 46 5.26 6.94 -23.81
CA LYS A 46 6.36 7.73 -23.23
C LYS A 46 6.13 9.26 -23.15
N ASP A 47 4.93 9.73 -22.81
CA ASP A 47 4.59 11.17 -22.73
C ASP A 47 4.11 11.61 -21.33
N SER A 48 4.45 10.86 -20.28
CA SER A 48 4.23 11.31 -18.90
C SER A 48 5.46 11.04 -18.05
N GLU A 49 6.55 11.76 -18.35
CA GLU A 49 7.57 11.99 -17.33
C GLU A 49 6.99 12.95 -16.29
N THR A 50 6.77 12.43 -15.08
CA THR A 50 7.16 13.00 -13.78
C THR A 50 6.38 12.23 -12.71
N THR A 51 7.06 11.90 -11.61
CA THR A 51 6.59 12.10 -10.22
C THR A 51 7.06 10.97 -9.30
N ASP A 52 7.98 11.33 -8.42
CA ASP A 52 8.26 10.76 -7.11
C ASP A 52 9.15 9.51 -7.04
N GLN A 53 10.46 9.81 -7.04
CA GLN A 53 11.37 9.31 -6.02
C GLN A 53 10.84 9.73 -4.63
N ASP A 54 11.16 8.92 -3.62
CA ASP A 54 10.77 9.00 -2.21
C ASP A 54 9.37 8.53 -1.81
N ASP A 55 9.36 7.41 -1.08
CA ASP A 55 8.66 7.28 0.21
C ASP A 55 8.98 5.90 0.80
N ALA A 56 10.14 5.79 1.45
CA ALA A 56 10.41 4.76 2.46
C ALA A 56 11.65 5.10 3.33
N GLU A 57 11.81 6.34 3.77
CA GLU A 57 12.47 6.60 5.07
C GLU A 57 11.38 6.61 6.14
N ILE A 58 10.94 5.41 6.55
CA ILE A 58 10.34 5.22 7.87
C ILE A 58 11.45 4.64 8.74
N ASP A 59 12.42 5.48 9.06
CA ASP A 59 13.18 5.36 10.30
C ASP A 59 12.68 6.47 11.23
N SER A 60 11.91 6.09 12.25
CA SER A 60 11.70 6.90 13.44
C SER A 60 11.20 6.01 14.59
N ALA A 61 12.11 5.87 15.54
CA ALA A 61 11.91 5.66 16.97
C ALA A 61 11.62 4.23 17.47
N LYS A 62 12.72 3.51 17.71
CA LYS A 62 13.03 3.07 19.08
C LYS A 62 12.78 4.24 20.05
N GLU A 63 11.91 4.05 21.03
CA GLU A 63 11.96 4.80 22.28
C GLU A 63 12.07 3.79 23.42
N ASP A 64 13.30 3.31 23.62
CA ASP A 64 13.77 2.80 24.91
C ASP A 64 14.12 4.03 25.76
N LYS A 65 13.39 4.23 26.85
CA LYS A 65 13.91 4.88 28.05
C LYS A 65 13.34 4.20 29.29
#